data_AF-A0A962CLD4-F1
#
_entry.id   AF-A0A962CLD4-F1
#
_cell.length_a   1.000
_cell.length_b   1.000
_cell.length_c   1.000
_cell.angle_alpha   90.00
_cell.angle_beta   90.00
_cell.angle_gamma   90.00
#
_symmetry.space_group_name_H-M   'P 1'
#
loop_
_entity.id
_entity.type
_entity.pdbx_description
1 polymer ?
#
loop_
_entity_poly.entity_id
_entity_poly.type
_entity_poly.pdbx_seq_one_letter_code
_entity_poly.pdbx_strand_id
1 'polypeptide(L)' 'MLPRTLISLATAMLLAGHADLRAATLQTYVLDPVHTQIVFFADHLGFSHGIGRVRIAQGWFQFDE' A
#
# COMPACT_ATOMS: atom_id res chain seq x y z
N MET A 1 -2.87 -44.39 -19.94
CA MET A 1 -1.63 -43.60 -19.80
C MET A 1 -1.82 -42.31 -20.58
N LEU A 2 -1.91 -41.15 -19.92
CA LEU A 2 -2.00 -39.89 -20.68
C LEU A 2 -0.69 -39.68 -21.45
N PRO A 3 -0.73 -39.35 -22.75
CA PRO A 3 0.47 -39.09 -23.53
C PRO A 3 1.27 -37.93 -22.92
N ARG A 4 2.59 -38.09 -22.85
CA ARG A 4 3.52 -37.11 -22.24
C ARG A 4 3.37 -35.70 -22.82
N THR A 5 2.96 -35.61 -24.09
CA THR A 5 2.65 -34.35 -24.78
C THR A 5 1.47 -33.60 -24.16
N LEU A 6 0.42 -34.30 -23.72
CA LEU A 6 -0.72 -33.67 -23.03
C LEU A 6 -0.32 -33.17 -21.64
N ILE A 7 0.57 -33.89 -20.96
CA ILE A 7 1.08 -33.46 -19.65
C ILE A 7 1.93 -32.20 -19.81
N SER A 8 2.88 -32.18 -20.75
CA SER A 8 3.71 -31.00 -21.02
C SER A 8 2.90 -29.78 -21.45
N LEU A 9 1.84 -29.98 -22.26
CA LEU A 9 0.96 -28.89 -22.68
C LEU A 9 0.15 -28.34 -21.50
N ALA A 10 -0.41 -29.21 -20.66
CA ALA A 10 -1.14 -28.79 -19.47
C ALA A 10 -0.24 -28.02 -18.49
N THR A 11 1.02 -28.44 -18.29
CA THR A 11 1.98 -27.72 -17.46
C THR A 11 2.33 -26.35 -18.04
N ALA A 12 2.53 -26.25 -19.37
CA ALA A 12 2.80 -24.98 -20.04
C ALA A 12 1.61 -24.01 -19.94
N MET A 13 0.37 -24.52 -20.08
CA MET A 13 -0.84 -23.71 -19.90
C MET A 13 -1.02 -23.24 -18.45
N LEU A 14 -0.70 -24.09 -17.47
CA LEU A 14 -0.75 -23.73 -16.07
C LEU A 14 0.24 -22.59 -15.76
N LEU A 15 1.49 -22.70 -16.23
CA LEU A 15 2.52 -21.66 -16.06
C LEU A 15 2.18 -20.36 -16.79
N ALA A 16 1.60 -20.42 -17.99
CA ALA A 16 1.17 -19.24 -18.74
C ALA A 16 0.01 -18.49 -18.08
N GLY A 17 -0.85 -19.19 -17.34
CA GLY A 17 -1.97 -18.60 -16.60
C GLY A 17 -1.57 -17.76 -15.37
N HIS A 18 -0.30 -17.76 -14.96
CA HIS A 18 0.18 -17.02 -13.78
C HIS A 18 0.73 -15.62 -14.12
N ALA A 19 0.65 -15.19 -15.38
CA ALA A 19 1.15 -13.87 -15.81
C ALA A 19 0.35 -12.69 -15.20
N ASP A 20 -0.83 -12.95 -14.63
CA ASP A 20 -1.66 -11.99 -13.89
C ASP A 20 -1.46 -12.07 -12.37
N LEU A 21 -0.28 -12.49 -11.91
CA LEU A 21 0.20 -12.06 -10.60
C LEU A 21 0.38 -10.54 -10.67
N ARG A 22 -0.71 -9.81 -10.40
CA ARG A 22 -0.69 -8.37 -10.22
C ARG A 22 0.32 -8.10 -9.11
N ALA A 23 1.54 -7.73 -9.51
CA ALA A 23 2.37 -6.91 -8.66
C ALA A 23 1.46 -5.73 -8.33
N ALA A 24 1.07 -5.65 -7.05
CA ALA A 24 0.21 -4.59 -6.62
C ALA A 24 0.95 -3.29 -7.01
N THR A 25 0.24 -2.50 -7.82
CA THR A 25 0.85 -1.38 -8.50
C THR A 25 1.02 -0.32 -7.45
N LEU A 26 2.25 0.02 -7.08
CA LEU A 26 2.56 1.13 -6.18
C LEU A 26 1.75 2.38 -6.56
N GLN A 27 0.69 2.66 -5.80
CA GLN A 27 -0.19 3.78 -6.05
C GLN A 27 0.34 5.01 -5.34
N THR A 28 0.33 6.15 -6.04
CA THR A 28 0.71 7.43 -5.44
C THR A 28 -0.53 8.13 -4.91
N TYR A 29 -0.54 8.40 -3.61
CA TYR A 29 -1.62 9.12 -2.92
C TYR A 29 -1.13 10.52 -2.57
N VAL A 30 -1.93 11.53 -2.89
CA VAL A 30 -1.66 12.93 -2.53
C VAL A 30 -2.41 13.25 -1.25
N LEU A 31 -1.73 13.91 -0.30
CA LEU A 31 -2.34 14.32 0.95
C LEU A 31 -3.36 15.43 0.70
N ASP A 32 -4.62 15.17 1.00
CA ASP A 32 -5.66 16.20 1.07
C ASP A 32 -5.51 16.99 2.39
N PRO A 33 -5.21 18.31 2.35
CA PRO A 33 -5.01 19.11 3.56
C PRO A 33 -6.27 19.31 4.40
N VAL A 34 -7.47 19.01 3.89
CA VAL A 34 -8.72 19.05 4.67
C VAL A 34 -8.89 17.76 5.49
N HIS A 35 -8.44 16.63 4.96
CA HIS A 35 -8.66 15.29 5.54
C HIS A 35 -7.40 14.66 6.15
N THR A 36 -6.24 15.31 6.04
CA THR A 36 -4.98 14.85 6.62
C THR A 36 -4.55 15.77 7.77
N GLN A 37 -4.03 15.20 8.85
CA GLN A 37 -3.57 15.97 10.02
C GLN A 37 -2.23 15.47 10.54
N ILE A 38 -1.35 16.41 10.91
CA ILE A 38 -0.18 16.14 11.75
C ILE A 38 -0.50 16.70 13.13
N VAL A 39 -0.61 15.80 14.11
CA VAL A 39 -0.94 16.12 15.51
C VAL A 39 0.28 15.84 16.36
N PHE A 40 0.54 16.72 17.34
CA PHE A 40 1.57 16.50 18.35
C PHE A 40 1.00 16.66 19.75
N PHE A 41 1.68 15.99 20.70
CA PHE A 41 1.34 15.99 22.11
C PHE A 41 2.55 16.46 22.90
N ALA A 42 2.32 17.27 23.93
CA ALA A 42 3.36 17.74 24.81
C ALA A 42 2.89 17.70 26.27
N ASP A 43 3.62 16.96 27.09
CA ASP A 43 3.37 16.91 28.52
C ASP A 43 4.03 18.10 29.20
N HIS A 44 3.31 18.69 30.15
CA HIS A 44 3.86 19.76 30.98
C HIS A 44 3.84 19.29 32.44
N LEU A 45 5.02 18.84 32.88
CA LEU A 45 5.31 18.40 34.25
C LEU A 45 4.38 17.30 34.80
N GLY A 46 3.70 16.56 33.91
CA GLY A 46 2.76 15.49 34.28
C GLY A 46 1.37 15.96 34.73
N PHE A 47 1.08 17.27 34.68
CA PHE A 47 -0.22 17.82 35.13
C PHE A 47 -1.16 18.18 33.98
N SER A 48 -0.62 18.49 32.81
CA SER A 48 -1.43 18.85 31.64
C SER A 48 -0.83 18.27 30.36
N HIS A 49 -1.72 17.91 29.45
CA HIS A 49 -1.39 17.36 28.13
C HIS A 49 -1.81 18.36 27.05
N GLY A 50 -0.84 19.06 26.48
CA GLY A 50 -1.06 19.96 25.35
C GLY A 50 -1.21 19.16 24.06
N ILE A 51 -2.19 19.53 23.24
CA ILE A 51 -2.41 18.96 21.91
C ILE A 51 -2.31 20.10 20.90
N GLY A 52 -1.49 19.91 19.88
CA GLY A 52 -1.34 20.87 18.81
C GLY A 52 -1.42 20.24 17.43
N ARG A 53 -1.66 21.09 16.43
CA ARG A 53 -1.68 20.70 15.01
C ARG A 53 -0.67 21.51 14.23
N VAL A 54 0.05 20.84 13.34
CA VAL A 54 0.87 21.49 12.31
C VAL A 54 0.07 21.52 11.01
N ARG A 55 -0.01 22.70 10.38
CA ARG A 55 -0.70 22.84 9.10
C ARG A 55 0.08 22.10 8.01
N ILE A 56 -0.61 21.21 7.29
CA ILE A 56 -0.06 20.56 6.09
C ILE A 56 -0.20 21.52 4.92
N ALA A 57 0.90 21.75 4.20
CA ALA A 57 0.90 22.55 2.97
C ALA A 57 0.72 21.68 1.73
N GLN A 58 1.48 20.58 1.63
CA GLN A 58 1.46 19.61 0.55
C GLN A 58 2.12 18.30 1.01
N GLY A 59 1.89 17.22 0.30
CA GLY A 59 2.61 15.95 0.49
C GLY A 59 2.00 14.82 -0.32
N TRP A 60 2.73 13.72 -0.41
CA TRP A 60 2.30 12.50 -1.07
C TRP A 60 2.99 11.30 -0.43
N PHE A 61 2.43 10.11 -0.62
CA PHE A 61 3.08 8.86 -0.30
C PHE A 61 2.74 7.81 -1.35
N GLN A 62 3.55 6.76 -1.39
CA GLN A 62 3.32 5.61 -2.23
C GLN A 62 2.94 4.43 -1.34
N PHE A 63 1.90 3.71 -1.72
CA PHE A 63 1.39 2.58 -0.96
C PHE A 63 1.01 1.43 -1.91
N ASP A 64 1.28 0.23 -1.42
CA ASP A 64 0.98 -1.03 -2.08
C ASP A 64 0.00 -1.79 -1.18
N GLU A 65 -1.23 -1.98 -1.67
CA GLU A 65 -2.35 -2.59 -0.91
C GLU A 65 -2.22 -4.12 -0.75
#